data_AF-A0A517SA43-F1
#
_entry.id   AF-A0A517SA43-F1
#
_cell.length_a   1.000
_cell.length_b   1.000
_cell.length_c   1.000
_cell.angle_alpha   90.00
_cell.angle_beta   90.00
_cell.angle_gamma   90.00
#
_symmetry.space_group_name_H-M   'P 1'
#
loop_
_entity.id
_entity.type
_entity.pdbx_description
1 polymer ?
#
loop_
_entity_poly.entity_id
_entity_poly.type
_entity_poly.pdbx_seq_one_letter_code
_entity_poly.pdbx_strand_id
1 'polypeptide(L)'
;MADRRSLIEGMKATPTEAEKAFVFKDASQSVAKAEPAAKTPSAASSAVTRSPLSTRIRSDFAVLLKRASLERQLSGTEPNSISDILDEALEPWLKANGYLL
;
A
#
# COMPACT_ATOMS: atom_id res chain seq x y z
N MET A 1 -37.75 0.15 18.84
CA MET A 1 -36.64 -0.73 18.44
C MET A 1 -37.12 -1.51 17.23
N ALA A 2 -36.41 -1.47 16.10
CA ALA A 2 -36.86 -2.14 14.88
C ALA A 2 -36.78 -3.66 15.05
N ASP A 3 -37.89 -4.35 14.81
CA ASP A 3 -37.97 -5.81 14.91
C ASP A 3 -37.00 -6.48 13.93
N ARG A 4 -36.22 -7.44 14.44
CA ARG A 4 -35.21 -8.16 13.67
C ARG A 4 -35.92 -9.13 12.72
N ARG A 5 -35.89 -8.83 11.42
CA ARG A 5 -36.42 -9.74 10.38
C ARG A 5 -35.64 -11.05 10.33
N SER A 6 -36.35 -12.13 10.04
CA SER A 6 -35.72 -13.45 9.90
C SER A 6 -34.90 -13.52 8.60
N LEU A 7 -33.81 -14.29 8.62
CA LEU A 7 -32.88 -14.39 7.48
C LEU A 7 -33.57 -14.95 6.22
N ILE A 8 -34.54 -15.86 6.41
CA ILE A 8 -35.33 -16.46 5.33
C ILE A 8 -36.24 -15.41 4.66
N GLU A 9 -36.73 -14.44 5.44
CA GLU A 9 -37.57 -13.35 4.94
C GLU A 9 -36.75 -12.32 4.16
N GLY A 10 -35.51 -12.04 4.57
CA GLY A 10 -34.59 -11.19 3.83
C GLY A 10 -34.17 -11.75 2.47
N MET A 11 -34.06 -13.08 2.33
CA MET A 11 -33.67 -13.74 1.08
C MET A 11 -34.75 -13.73 -0.01
N LYS A 12 -36.03 -13.51 0.36
CA LYS A 12 -37.15 -13.43 -0.58
C LYS A 12 -37.40 -12.02 -1.12
N ALA A 13 -36.72 -11.01 -0.56
CA ALA A 13 -36.83 -9.65 -1.04
C ALA A 13 -36.25 -9.57 -2.46
N THR A 14 -37.10 -9.29 -3.43
CA THR A 14 -36.67 -9.07 -4.81
C THR A 14 -35.90 -7.76 -4.88
N PRO A 15 -34.63 -7.77 -5.31
CA PRO A 15 -33.80 -6.58 -5.32
C PRO A 15 -34.38 -5.54 -6.27
N THR A 16 -34.48 -4.32 -5.77
CA THR A 16 -34.95 -3.14 -6.51
C THR A 16 -33.94 -2.79 -7.58
N GLU A 17 -34.36 -2.15 -8.67
CA GLU A 17 -33.46 -1.77 -9.79
C GLU A 17 -32.27 -0.91 -9.32
N ALA A 18 -32.49 -0.06 -8.30
CA ALA A 18 -31.44 0.75 -7.67
C ALA A 18 -30.36 -0.10 -6.97
N GLU A 19 -30.74 -1.21 -6.33
CA GLU A 19 -29.80 -2.11 -5.64
C GLU A 19 -29.00 -2.94 -6.65
N LYS A 20 -29.62 -3.33 -7.76
CA LYS A 20 -28.92 -3.99 -8.87
C LYS A 20 -27.87 -3.07 -9.50
N ALA A 21 -28.18 -1.79 -9.67
CA ALA A 21 -27.24 -0.80 -10.20
C ALA A 21 -26.05 -0.53 -9.25
N PHE A 22 -26.26 -0.66 -7.92
CA PHE A 22 -25.18 -0.54 -6.94
C PHE A 22 -24.24 -1.77 -6.95
N VAL A 23 -24.80 -2.97 -7.02
CA VAL A 23 -24.04 -4.23 -6.93
C VAL A 23 -23.36 -4.59 -8.25
N PHE A 24 -24.04 -4.38 -9.37
CA PHE A 24 -23.58 -4.77 -10.70
C PHE A 24 -23.12 -3.58 -11.53
N LYS A 25 -22.51 -2.57 -10.89
CA LYS A 25 -21.98 -1.40 -11.58
C LYS A 25 -21.16 -1.85 -12.79
N ASP A 26 -21.74 -1.66 -13.99
CA ASP A 26 -21.16 -2.01 -15.26
C ASP A 26 -19.74 -1.45 -15.32
N ALA A 27 -18.77 -2.32 -15.59
CA ALA A 27 -17.35 -1.97 -15.65
C ALA A 27 -17.01 -0.92 -16.73
N SER A 28 -18.01 -0.45 -17.49
CA SER A 28 -17.90 0.53 -18.57
C SER A 28 -18.23 1.98 -18.17
N GLN A 29 -18.71 2.26 -16.93
CA GLN A 29 -19.02 3.63 -16.47
C GLN A 29 -18.30 4.03 -15.15
N SER A 30 -16.98 3.78 -15.08
CA SER A 30 -16.11 4.41 -14.07
C SER A 30 -15.00 5.27 -14.68
N VAL A 31 -15.14 5.70 -15.93
CA VAL A 31 -14.23 6.66 -16.57
C VAL A 31 -14.91 8.03 -16.67
N ALA A 32 -15.19 8.65 -15.52
CA ALA A 32 -15.46 10.08 -15.46
C ALA A 32 -15.18 10.63 -14.05
N LYS A 33 -13.96 11.14 -13.89
CA LYS A 33 -13.60 12.26 -13.01
C LYS A 33 -13.70 12.01 -11.49
N ALA A 34 -12.84 11.11 -11.00
CA ALA A 34 -12.13 11.40 -9.76
C ALA A 34 -10.87 12.17 -10.15
N GLU A 35 -10.82 13.45 -9.79
CA GLU A 35 -9.59 14.22 -9.76
C GLU A 35 -8.62 13.47 -8.84
N PRO A 36 -7.50 12.94 -9.35
CA PRO A 36 -6.51 12.36 -8.48
C PRO A 36 -5.97 13.51 -7.62
N ALA A 37 -6.28 13.46 -6.33
CA ALA A 37 -5.58 14.21 -5.30
C ALA A 37 -4.10 14.25 -5.68
N ALA A 38 -3.57 15.47 -5.77
CA ALA A 38 -2.24 15.79 -6.27
C ALA A 38 -1.24 14.69 -5.90
N LYS A 39 -0.89 13.87 -6.90
CA LYS A 39 0.34 13.10 -6.86
C LYS A 39 1.43 14.16 -6.82
N THR A 40 1.99 14.40 -5.64
CA THR A 40 3.30 15.02 -5.53
C THR A 40 4.20 14.34 -6.56
N PRO A 41 4.98 15.11 -7.35
CA PRO A 41 5.91 14.51 -8.27
C PRO A 41 6.97 13.79 -7.44
N SER A 42 6.74 12.49 -7.18
CA SER A 42 7.80 11.58 -6.81
C SER A 42 8.74 11.62 -7.99
N ALA A 43 9.84 12.35 -7.81
CA ALA A 43 10.86 12.53 -8.80
C ALA A 43 11.17 11.16 -9.41
N ALA A 44 11.26 11.12 -10.74
CA ALA A 44 11.65 9.94 -11.48
C ALA A 44 13.06 9.52 -11.04
N SER A 45 13.14 8.82 -9.92
CA SER A 45 14.28 8.01 -9.55
C SER A 45 14.39 6.99 -10.66
N SER A 46 15.53 7.04 -11.37
CA SER A 46 15.97 6.03 -12.33
C SER A 46 15.46 4.68 -11.88
N ALA A 47 14.61 4.04 -12.68
CA ALA A 47 13.89 2.83 -12.28
C ALA A 47 14.88 1.72 -11.91
N VAL A 48 15.28 1.66 -10.64
CA VAL A 48 16.18 0.65 -10.11
C VAL A 48 15.41 -0.66 -10.13
N THR A 49 15.88 -1.62 -10.91
CA THR A 49 15.32 -2.97 -10.93
C THR A 49 15.54 -3.61 -9.57
N ARG A 50 14.46 -3.81 -8.81
CA ARG A 50 14.51 -4.44 -7.48
C ARG A 50 14.24 -5.94 -7.60
N SER A 51 15.05 -6.73 -6.91
CA SER A 51 14.85 -8.18 -6.78
C SER A 51 14.29 -8.50 -5.40
N PRO A 52 13.33 -9.45 -5.26
CA PRO A 52 12.84 -9.85 -3.95
C PRO A 52 13.94 -10.50 -3.11
N LEU A 53 14.20 -9.94 -1.94
CA LEU A 53 15.13 -10.51 -0.96
C LEU A 53 14.33 -11.12 0.20
N SER A 54 14.36 -12.45 0.35
CA SER A 54 13.74 -13.13 1.49
C SER A 54 14.80 -13.49 2.54
N THR A 55 14.81 -12.79 3.68
CA THR A 55 15.70 -13.09 4.81
C THR A 55 14.96 -12.93 6.14
N ARG A 56 15.38 -13.68 7.17
CA ARG A 56 14.89 -13.49 8.54
C ARG A 56 15.79 -12.48 9.24
N ILE A 57 15.18 -11.53 9.94
CA ILE A 57 15.87 -10.55 10.78
C ILE A 57 15.38 -10.67 12.23
N ARG A 58 16.12 -10.06 13.16
CA ARG A 58 15.69 -9.99 14.56
C ARG A 58 14.37 -9.22 14.69
N SER A 59 13.52 -9.65 15.61
CA SER A 59 12.18 -9.08 15.79
C SER A 59 12.20 -7.63 16.25
N ASP A 60 13.15 -7.25 17.11
CA ASP A 60 13.36 -5.88 17.56
C ASP A 60 13.72 -4.95 16.40
N PHE A 61 14.61 -5.39 15.51
CA PHE A 61 14.98 -4.62 14.31
C PHE A 61 13.79 -4.44 13.37
N ALA A 62 12.96 -5.48 13.20
CA ALA A 62 11.76 -5.37 12.37
C ALA A 62 10.76 -4.32 12.91
N VAL A 63 10.59 -4.24 14.23
CA VAL A 63 9.71 -3.24 14.87
C VAL A 63 10.28 -1.84 14.73
N LEU A 64 11.57 -1.66 15.04
CA LEU A 64 12.24 -0.37 14.94
C LEU A 64 12.29 0.17 13.50
N LEU A 65 12.55 -0.71 12.53
CA LEU A 65 12.60 -0.34 11.11
C LEU A 65 11.25 0.16 10.60
N LYS A 66 10.16 -0.53 10.96
CA LYS A 66 8.79 -0.09 10.62
C LYS A 66 8.46 1.25 11.26
N ARG A 67 8.83 1.43 12.53
CA ARG A 67 8.63 2.69 13.24
C ARG A 67 9.39 3.83 12.58
N ALA A 68 10.67 3.63 12.28
CA ALA A 68 11.51 4.62 11.62
C ALA A 68 10.98 4.99 10.22
N SER A 69 10.51 4.00 9.44
CA SER A 69 9.86 4.24 8.15
C SER A 69 8.62 5.13 8.29
N LEU A 70 7.75 4.85 9.26
CA LEU A 70 6.55 5.66 9.52
C LEU A 70 6.90 7.08 10.00
N GLU A 71 7.83 7.22 10.95
CA GLU A 71 8.27 8.51 11.45
C GLU A 71 8.82 9.39 10.31
N ARG A 72 9.61 8.79 9.41
CA ARG A 72 10.16 9.47 8.23
C ARG A 72 9.10 9.87 7.20
N GLN A 73 8.06 9.05 7.02
CA GLN A 73 6.92 9.40 6.18
C GLN A 73 6.15 10.60 6.73
N LEU A 74 5.93 10.62 8.05
CA LEU A 74 5.24 11.73 8.72
C LEU A 74 6.06 13.04 8.69
N SER A 75 7.39 12.94 8.77
CA SER A 75 8.29 14.09 8.64
C SER A 75 8.59 14.50 7.20
N GLY A 76 8.15 13.73 6.20
CA GLY A 76 8.43 13.98 4.79
C GLY A 76 9.92 13.86 4.41
N THR A 77 10.70 13.06 5.14
CA THR A 77 12.15 12.89 4.91
C THR A 77 12.42 11.63 4.08
N GLU A 78 13.13 11.76 2.96
CA GLU A 78 13.57 10.61 2.14
C GLU A 78 14.99 10.16 2.53
N PRO A 79 15.31 8.85 2.51
CA PRO A 79 14.41 7.73 2.19
C PRO A 79 13.45 7.37 3.32
N ASN A 80 12.20 7.06 2.97
CA ASN A 80 11.13 6.74 3.91
C ASN A 80 10.56 5.32 3.74
N SER A 81 10.83 4.65 2.62
CA SER A 81 10.39 3.28 2.40
C SER A 81 11.35 2.31 3.07
N ILE A 82 10.84 1.17 3.54
CA ILE A 82 11.67 0.13 4.17
C ILE A 82 12.75 -0.35 3.19
N SER A 83 12.42 -0.51 1.92
CA SER A 83 13.37 -0.96 0.89
C SER A 83 14.51 0.04 0.71
N ASP A 84 14.19 1.34 0.63
CA ASP A 84 15.21 2.38 0.45
C ASP A 84 16.11 2.53 1.67
N ILE A 85 15.54 2.45 2.87
CA ILE A 85 16.30 2.48 4.12
C ILE A 85 17.25 1.28 4.21
N LEU A 86 16.79 0.10 3.75
CA LEU A 86 17.64 -1.09 3.70
C LEU A 86 18.75 -0.94 2.66
N ASP A 87 18.47 -0.41 1.48
CA ASP A 87 19.49 -0.17 0.44
C ASP A 87 20.57 0.80 0.96
N GLU A 88 20.17 1.94 1.56
CA GLU A 88 21.08 2.92 2.15
C GLU A 88 21.96 2.33 3.27
N ALA A 89 21.40 1.42 4.07
CA ALA A 89 22.13 0.76 5.15
C ALA A 89 23.06 -0.37 4.66
N LEU A 90 22.69 -1.08 3.60
CA LEU A 90 23.45 -2.21 3.05
C LEU A 90 24.61 -1.75 2.15
N GLU A 91 24.43 -0.67 1.41
CA GLU A 91 25.44 -0.11 0.51
C GLU A 91 26.82 0.09 1.16
N PRO A 92 26.97 0.76 2.32
CA PRO A 92 28.28 0.96 2.94
C PRO A 92 28.91 -0.36 3.40
N TRP A 93 28.11 -1.32 3.86
CA TRP A 93 28.62 -2.64 4.24
C TRP A 93 29.14 -3.40 3.00
N LEU A 94 28.43 -3.36 1.89
CA LEU A 94 28.85 -4.02 0.65
C LEU A 94 30.12 -3.40 0.07
N LYS A 95 30.22 -2.05 0.08
CA LYS A 95 31.42 -1.31 -0.35
C LYS A 95 32.63 -1.65 0.52
N ALA A 96 32.47 -1.63 1.85
CA ALA A 96 33.55 -1.92 2.79
C ALA A 96 34.11 -3.35 2.63
N ASN A 97 33.29 -4.30 2.16
CA ASN A 97 33.70 -5.68 1.91
C ASN A 97 34.09 -5.96 0.45
N GLY A 98 34.10 -4.94 -0.42
CA GLY A 98 34.52 -5.08 -1.82
C GLY A 98 33.52 -5.80 -2.73
N TYR A 99 32.25 -5.97 -2.29
CA TYR A 99 31.19 -6.56 -3.12
C TYR A 99 30.56 -5.54 -4.08
N LEU A 100 30.71 -4.25 -3.78
CA LEU A 100 30.24 -3.15 -4.60
C LEU A 100 31.43 -2.20 -4.85
N LEU A 101 31.68 -1.92 -6.13
CA LEU A 101 32.78 -1.06 -6.61
C LEU A 101 32.42 0.41 -6.52
#